data_AF-A0A2G6PAA0-F1
#
_entry.id   AF-A0A2G6PAA0-F1
#
_cell.length_a   1.000
_cell.length_b   1.000
_cell.length_c   1.000
_cell.angle_alpha   90.00
_cell.angle_beta   90.00
_cell.angle_gamma   90.00
#
_symmetry.space_group_name_H-M   'P 1'
#
loop_
_entity.id
_entity.type
_entity.pdbx_description
1 polymer ?
#
loop_
_entity_poly.entity_id
_entity_poly.type
_entity_poly.pdbx_seq_one_letter_code
_entity_poly.pdbx_strand_id
1 'polypeptide(L)'
;MVTQKKKTKYDELCQAYRTSRKNLLIYQDECQVFARDIVNGMIEYFEWPTSQEITYIPLGEGIDPSNRFYAISAAMQMDDDSFWHFGLELSVEEPGGSYPLPFLLSFFIKKIGNVFVVKLGPKGKEFKIPENRRRDLEPLYDIVFKHITHFFNYKYQDAITKGLNDPDFIMLSPTTNTTN
;
A
#
# COMPACT_ATOMS: atom_id res chain seq x y z
N MET A 1 -21.02 21.92 46.66
CA MET A 1 -22.05 21.39 45.73
C MET A 1 -21.47 21.45 44.32
N VAL A 2 -21.24 20.30 43.68
CA VAL A 2 -20.76 20.27 42.29
C VAL A 2 -21.99 20.32 41.39
N THR A 3 -22.18 21.44 40.70
CA THR A 3 -23.27 21.62 39.73
C THR A 3 -23.07 20.63 38.58
N GLN A 4 -23.94 19.64 38.48
CA GLN A 4 -23.91 18.67 37.39
C GLN A 4 -24.35 19.41 36.12
N LYS A 5 -23.39 19.79 35.28
CA LYS A 5 -23.66 20.50 34.02
C LYS A 5 -24.53 19.61 33.13
N LYS A 6 -25.75 20.05 32.84
CA LYS A 6 -26.67 19.34 31.94
C LYS A 6 -26.00 19.23 30.57
N LYS A 7 -25.89 18.01 30.06
CA LYS A 7 -25.26 17.71 28.77
C LYS A 7 -26.08 18.35 27.65
N THR A 8 -25.42 19.14 26.80
CA THR A 8 -26.06 19.79 25.66
C THR A 8 -26.13 18.86 24.45
N LYS A 9 -26.94 19.21 23.44
CA LYS A 9 -26.92 18.50 22.16
C LYS A 9 -25.56 18.56 21.46
N TYR A 10 -24.82 19.65 21.64
CA TYR A 10 -23.44 19.74 21.18
C TYR A 10 -22.52 18.73 21.90
N ASP A 11 -22.63 18.59 23.22
CA ASP A 11 -21.83 17.60 23.97
C ASP A 11 -22.15 16.15 23.56
N GLU A 12 -23.41 15.86 23.20
CA GLU A 12 -23.80 14.58 22.60
C GLU A 12 -23.08 14.34 21.26
N LEU A 13 -23.04 15.34 20.37
CA LEU A 13 -22.32 15.27 19.10
C LEU A 13 -20.81 15.09 19.29
N CYS A 14 -20.18 15.85 20.18
CA CYS A 14 -18.76 15.71 20.48
C CYS A 14 -18.42 14.31 21.00
N GLN A 15 -19.29 13.72 21.83
CA GLN A 15 -19.07 12.36 22.31
C GLN A 15 -19.23 11.32 21.19
N ALA A 16 -20.24 11.48 20.32
CA ALA A 16 -20.41 10.61 19.17
C ALA A 16 -19.18 10.68 18.24
N TYR A 17 -18.71 11.89 17.93
CA TYR A 17 -17.49 12.10 17.14
C TYR A 17 -16.25 11.45 17.78
N ARG A 18 -16.05 11.61 19.09
CA ARG A 18 -14.93 10.98 19.82
C ARG A 18 -14.96 9.45 19.68
N THR A 19 -16.13 8.84 19.78
CA THR A 19 -16.30 7.39 19.59
C THR A 19 -15.98 6.99 18.16
N SER A 20 -16.52 7.70 17.17
CA SER A 20 -16.24 7.43 15.75
C SER A 20 -14.75 7.58 15.42
N ARG A 21 -14.08 8.60 15.95
CA ARG A 21 -12.64 8.81 15.75
C ARG A 21 -11.82 7.69 16.36
N LYS A 22 -12.18 7.21 17.56
CA LYS A 22 -11.52 6.04 18.18
C LYS A 22 -11.68 4.79 17.31
N ASN A 23 -12.88 4.54 16.80
CA ASN A 23 -13.14 3.37 15.94
C ASN A 23 -12.37 3.46 14.61
N LEU A 24 -12.26 4.66 14.02
CA LEU A 24 -11.46 4.89 12.83
C LEU A 24 -9.97 4.60 13.07
N LEU A 25 -9.42 4.98 14.22
CA LEU A 25 -8.02 4.68 14.56
C LEU A 25 -7.78 3.18 14.73
N ILE A 26 -8.72 2.44 15.31
CA ILE A 26 -8.65 0.97 15.41
C ILE A 26 -8.70 0.35 14.01
N TYR A 27 -9.64 0.78 13.18
CA TYR A 27 -9.75 0.33 11.79
C TYR A 27 -8.48 0.59 10.97
N GLN A 28 -7.88 1.78 11.14
CA GLN A 28 -6.63 2.14 10.51
C GLN A 28 -5.49 1.20 10.94
N ASP A 29 -5.34 0.96 12.25
CA ASP A 29 -4.34 0.06 12.81
C ASP A 29 -4.50 -1.37 12.26
N GLU A 30 -5.73 -1.89 12.22
CA GLU A 30 -6.02 -3.22 11.66
C GLU A 30 -5.59 -3.33 10.18
N CYS A 31 -5.88 -2.30 9.37
CA CYS A 31 -5.48 -2.27 7.97
C CYS A 31 -3.96 -2.16 7.82
N GLN A 32 -3.29 -1.36 8.66
CA GLN A 32 -1.83 -1.21 8.64
C GLN A 32 -1.10 -2.49 9.07
N VAL A 33 -1.63 -3.21 10.06
CA VAL A 33 -1.12 -4.53 10.47
C VAL A 33 -1.27 -5.53 9.33
N PHE A 34 -2.44 -5.60 8.70
CA PHE A 34 -2.67 -6.51 7.58
C PHE A 34 -1.80 -6.18 6.37
N ALA A 35 -1.62 -4.91 6.05
CA ALA A 35 -0.73 -4.46 4.98
C ALA A 35 0.72 -4.92 5.21
N ARG A 36 1.21 -4.82 6.44
CA ARG A 36 2.53 -5.31 6.83
C ARG A 36 2.65 -6.82 6.65
N ASP A 37 1.62 -7.58 7.02
CA ASP A 37 1.63 -9.04 6.83
C ASP A 37 1.69 -9.43 5.36
N ILE A 38 0.95 -8.72 4.49
CA ILE A 38 1.03 -8.94 3.03
C ILE A 38 2.47 -8.73 2.57
N VAL A 39 3.08 -7.59 2.91
CA VAL A 39 4.43 -7.26 2.44
C VAL A 39 5.45 -8.24 2.99
N ASN A 40 5.44 -8.52 4.30
CA ASN A 40 6.39 -9.45 4.91
C ASN A 40 6.27 -10.85 4.31
N GLY A 41 5.06 -11.39 4.21
CA GLY A 41 4.86 -12.73 3.64
C GLY A 41 5.16 -12.78 2.14
N MET A 42 4.96 -11.69 1.40
CA MET A 42 5.32 -11.60 -0.01
C MET A 42 6.85 -11.61 -0.20
N ILE A 43 7.57 -10.85 0.63
CA ILE A 43 9.04 -10.79 0.64
C ILE A 43 9.64 -12.16 0.98
N GLU A 44 9.06 -12.85 1.97
CA GLU A 44 9.43 -14.21 2.32
C GLU A 44 9.12 -15.20 1.18
N TYR A 45 7.91 -15.14 0.61
CA TYR A 45 7.48 -16.03 -0.46
C TYR A 45 8.28 -15.86 -1.76
N PHE A 46 8.71 -14.63 -2.08
CA PHE A 46 9.56 -14.35 -3.24
C PHE A 46 11.04 -14.61 -2.98
N GLU A 47 11.42 -14.98 -1.75
CA GLU A 47 12.81 -15.09 -1.30
C GLU A 47 13.60 -13.82 -1.62
N TRP A 48 12.97 -12.66 -1.40
CA TRP A 48 13.56 -11.39 -1.79
C TRP A 48 14.89 -11.16 -1.05
N PRO A 49 15.97 -10.75 -1.74
CA PRO A 49 17.28 -10.62 -1.10
C PRO A 49 17.27 -9.61 0.04
N THR A 50 17.80 -10.02 1.20
CA THR A 50 17.89 -9.14 2.39
C THR A 50 18.86 -7.96 2.21
N SER A 51 19.74 -8.04 1.20
CA SER A 51 20.64 -6.95 0.81
C SER A 51 19.94 -5.83 0.05
N GLN A 52 18.73 -6.07 -0.45
CA GLN A 52 17.97 -5.05 -1.19
C GLN A 52 17.03 -4.29 -0.25
N GLU A 53 17.03 -2.97 -0.42
CA GLU A 53 16.16 -2.10 0.34
C GLU A 53 14.71 -2.24 -0.10
N ILE A 54 13.81 -2.15 0.88
CA ILE A 54 12.37 -2.08 0.67
C ILE A 54 11.93 -0.72 1.19
N THR A 55 11.31 0.09 0.33
CA THR A 55 10.78 1.40 0.74
C THR A 55 9.28 1.50 0.49
N TYR A 56 8.60 2.28 1.32
CA TYR A 56 7.18 2.53 1.22
C TYR A 56 6.95 3.96 0.74
N ILE A 57 6.07 4.11 -0.25
CA ILE A 57 5.78 5.38 -0.90
C ILE A 57 4.30 5.70 -0.69
N PRO A 58 3.90 6.91 -0.24
CA PRO A 58 2.50 7.29 -0.23
C PRO A 58 1.96 7.42 -1.65
N LEU A 59 0.77 6.88 -1.88
CA LEU A 59 0.05 7.05 -3.15
C LEU A 59 -0.99 8.16 -2.95
N GLY A 60 -0.82 9.29 -3.64
CA GLY A 60 -1.70 10.47 -3.58
C GLY A 60 -1.57 11.35 -4.84
N GLU A 61 -1.98 12.62 -4.79
CA GLU A 61 -1.86 13.59 -5.89
C GLU A 61 -0.38 13.90 -6.22
N GLY A 62 0.27 12.97 -6.93
CA GLY A 62 1.68 13.02 -7.29
C GLY A 62 2.56 12.18 -6.37
N ILE A 63 3.26 11.21 -6.95
CA ILE A 63 4.30 10.46 -6.22
C ILE A 63 5.51 11.39 -6.09
N ASP A 64 5.76 11.90 -4.88
CA ASP A 64 6.96 12.66 -4.56
C ASP A 64 8.15 11.69 -4.39
N PRO A 65 9.18 11.74 -5.25
CA PRO A 65 10.33 10.84 -5.18
C PRO A 65 11.14 10.99 -3.88
N SER A 66 10.99 12.11 -3.18
CA SER A 66 11.65 12.38 -1.89
C SER A 66 10.90 11.80 -0.69
N ASN A 67 9.64 11.39 -0.88
CA ASN A 67 8.76 10.95 0.20
C ASN A 67 8.81 9.43 0.40
N ARG A 68 10.00 8.96 0.81
CA ARG A 68 10.32 7.55 1.04
C ARG A 68 10.27 7.23 2.52
N PHE A 69 9.52 6.20 2.90
CA PHE A 69 9.38 5.76 4.28
C PHE A 69 9.90 4.34 4.47
N TYR A 70 10.47 4.07 5.64
CA TYR A 70 10.83 2.72 6.08
C TYR A 70 9.74 2.04 6.90
N ALA A 71 8.63 2.75 7.15
CA ALA A 71 7.48 2.25 7.90
C ALA A 71 6.19 2.40 7.08
N ILE A 72 5.52 1.29 6.82
CA ILE A 72 4.26 1.25 6.06
C ILE A 72 3.18 2.16 6.65
N SER A 73 3.13 2.30 7.98
CA SER A 73 2.16 3.14 8.68
C SER A 73 2.32 4.63 8.37
N ALA A 74 3.51 5.07 7.97
CA ALA A 74 3.77 6.45 7.57
C ALA A 74 3.46 6.71 6.09
N ALA A 75 3.51 5.66 5.26
CA ALA A 75 3.18 5.74 3.84
C ALA A 75 1.68 5.53 3.55
N MET A 76 0.96 4.81 4.40
CA MET A 76 -0.45 4.52 4.16
C MET A 76 -1.35 5.75 4.28
N GLN A 77 -2.08 6.04 3.22
CA GLN A 77 -3.06 7.15 3.14
C GLN A 77 -4.42 6.62 2.73
N MET A 78 -5.50 7.29 3.13
CA MET A 78 -6.86 6.95 2.69
C MET A 78 -7.33 8.03 1.72
N ASP A 79 -7.88 7.63 0.58
CA ASP A 79 -8.44 8.53 -0.43
C ASP A 79 -9.97 8.39 -0.52
N ASP A 80 -10.58 9.12 -1.46
CA ASP A 80 -12.02 9.18 -1.67
C ASP A 80 -12.68 7.82 -2.05
N ASP A 81 -11.90 6.83 -2.45
CA ASP A 81 -12.40 5.48 -2.79
C ASP A 81 -12.57 4.56 -1.56
N SER A 82 -12.31 5.07 -0.35
CA SER A 82 -12.39 4.38 0.95
C SER A 82 -11.36 3.26 1.19
N PHE A 83 -10.34 3.16 0.33
CA PHE A 83 -9.22 2.26 0.56
C PHE A 83 -8.04 2.99 1.21
N TRP A 84 -7.24 2.23 1.96
CA TRP A 84 -5.90 2.63 2.37
C TRP A 84 -4.90 2.24 1.29
N HIS A 85 -4.08 3.19 0.86
CA HIS A 85 -3.16 3.07 -0.26
C HIS A 85 -1.72 3.19 0.20
N PHE A 86 -0.86 2.36 -0.36
CA PHE A 86 0.58 2.55 -0.28
C PHE A 86 1.27 1.92 -1.48
N GLY A 87 2.40 2.51 -1.83
CA GLY A 87 3.35 1.99 -2.78
C GLY A 87 4.42 1.19 -2.05
N LEU A 88 4.80 0.06 -2.62
CA LEU A 88 5.94 -0.73 -2.20
C LEU A 88 6.99 -0.67 -3.31
N GLU A 89 8.10 0.00 -3.03
CA GLU A 89 9.21 0.06 -3.95
C GLU A 89 10.18 -1.08 -3.67
N LEU A 90 10.53 -1.77 -4.75
CA LEU A 90 11.46 -2.89 -4.79
C LEU A 90 12.46 -2.64 -5.94
N SER A 91 13.55 -3.40 -5.98
CA SER A 91 14.53 -3.32 -7.07
C SER A 91 14.92 -4.67 -7.65
N VAL A 92 15.07 -4.79 -8.96
CA VAL A 92 15.62 -6.01 -9.57
C VAL A 92 16.98 -5.73 -10.19
N GLU A 93 17.84 -6.74 -10.25
CA GLU A 93 19.17 -6.64 -10.84
C GLU A 93 19.33 -7.70 -11.93
N GLU A 94 20.09 -7.35 -12.97
CA GLU A 94 20.58 -8.35 -13.90
C GLU A 94 21.54 -9.32 -13.18
N PRO A 95 21.56 -10.62 -13.53
CA PRO A 95 22.53 -11.54 -12.94
C PRO A 95 23.97 -11.05 -13.16
N GLY A 96 24.68 -10.76 -12.07
CA GLY A 96 26.04 -10.21 -12.11
C GLY A 96 26.13 -8.71 -12.45
N GLY A 97 24.99 -8.02 -12.54
CA GLY A 97 24.90 -6.59 -12.77
C GLY A 97 25.26 -5.75 -11.54
N SER A 98 25.43 -4.44 -11.75
CA SER A 98 25.73 -3.47 -10.67
C SER A 98 24.70 -2.35 -10.58
N TYR A 99 23.62 -2.41 -11.37
CA TYR A 99 22.63 -1.35 -11.48
C TYR A 99 21.23 -1.91 -11.16
N PRO A 100 20.76 -1.76 -9.91
CA PRO A 100 19.40 -2.12 -9.56
C PRO A 100 18.40 -1.22 -10.30
N LEU A 101 17.35 -1.84 -10.81
CA LEU A 101 16.22 -1.17 -11.44
C LEU A 101 15.06 -1.10 -10.42
N PRO A 102 14.77 0.10 -9.86
CA PRO A 102 13.66 0.27 -8.94
C PRO A 102 12.30 0.29 -9.67
N PHE A 103 11.31 -0.35 -9.07
CA PHE A 103 9.93 -0.37 -9.53
C PHE A 103 8.98 -0.31 -8.33
N LEU A 104 7.80 0.27 -8.57
CA LEU A 104 6.79 0.52 -7.56
C LEU A 104 5.57 -0.38 -7.78
N LEU A 105 5.13 -1.05 -6.72
CA LEU A 105 3.88 -1.81 -6.65
C LEU A 105 2.83 -1.01 -5.87
N SER A 106 1.62 -0.88 -6.40
CA SER A 106 0.55 -0.12 -5.75
C SER A 106 -0.49 -1.01 -5.09
N PHE A 107 -0.63 -0.93 -3.76
CA PHE A 107 -1.59 -1.72 -2.99
C PHE A 107 -2.70 -0.85 -2.41
N PHE A 108 -3.92 -1.40 -2.43
CA PHE A 108 -5.14 -0.77 -1.92
C PHE A 108 -5.81 -1.76 -0.96
N ILE A 109 -6.03 -1.37 0.29
CA ILE A 109 -6.54 -2.26 1.35
C ILE A 109 -7.69 -1.60 2.10
N LYS A 110 -8.77 -2.35 2.33
CA LYS A 110 -9.82 -1.98 3.29
C LYS A 110 -10.31 -3.20 4.04
N LYS A 111 -10.99 -2.99 5.17
CA LYS A 111 -11.68 -4.05 5.92
C LYS A 111 -13.18 -3.82 5.89
N ILE A 112 -13.96 -4.86 5.58
CA ILE A 112 -15.42 -4.85 5.63
C ILE A 112 -15.87 -6.01 6.52
N GLY A 113 -16.33 -5.70 7.73
CA GLY A 113 -16.60 -6.72 8.74
C GLY A 113 -15.36 -7.57 9.00
N ASN A 114 -15.46 -8.89 8.82
CA ASN A 114 -14.37 -9.84 9.03
C ASN A 114 -13.66 -10.24 7.71
N VAL A 115 -13.67 -9.35 6.71
CA VAL A 115 -13.05 -9.59 5.40
C VAL A 115 -12.15 -8.42 5.06
N PHE A 116 -10.90 -8.73 4.76
CA PHE A 116 -10.00 -7.77 4.11
C PHE A 116 -10.22 -7.81 2.61
N VAL A 117 -10.18 -6.63 1.98
CA VAL A 117 -10.28 -6.46 0.54
C VAL A 117 -9.01 -5.81 0.04
N VAL A 118 -8.34 -6.45 -0.91
CA VAL A 118 -7.08 -5.98 -1.51
C VAL A 118 -7.30 -5.71 -3.00
N LYS A 119 -6.76 -4.60 -3.52
CA LYS A 119 -6.60 -4.40 -4.97
C LYS A 119 -5.13 -4.14 -5.29
N LEU A 120 -4.75 -4.57 -6.49
CA LEU A 120 -3.45 -4.33 -7.10
C LEU A 120 -3.61 -3.21 -8.12
N GLY A 121 -3.23 -1.99 -7.73
CA GLY A 121 -3.49 -0.76 -8.49
C GLY A 121 -4.93 -0.24 -8.41
N PRO A 122 -5.18 1.01 -8.84
CA PRO A 122 -6.49 1.68 -8.70
C PRO A 122 -7.59 1.02 -9.55
N LYS A 123 -7.22 0.42 -10.69
CA LYS A 123 -8.13 -0.31 -11.60
C LYS A 123 -8.12 -1.84 -11.36
N GLY A 124 -7.40 -2.31 -10.34
CA GLY A 124 -7.27 -3.72 -10.00
C GLY A 124 -8.58 -4.37 -9.54
N LYS A 125 -8.69 -5.68 -9.77
CA LYS A 125 -9.79 -6.48 -9.20
C LYS A 125 -9.65 -6.59 -7.68
N GLU A 126 -10.78 -6.65 -6.99
CA GLU A 126 -10.84 -6.86 -5.54
C GLU A 126 -10.62 -8.34 -5.18
N PHE A 127 -9.63 -8.60 -4.33
CA PHE A 127 -9.37 -9.87 -3.68
C PHE A 127 -9.93 -9.84 -2.26
N LYS A 128 -10.83 -10.77 -1.94
CA LYS A 128 -11.46 -10.87 -0.62
C LYS A 128 -10.77 -11.95 0.20
N ILE A 129 -10.23 -11.56 1.34
CA ILE A 129 -9.47 -12.41 2.24
C ILE A 129 -10.21 -12.43 3.58
N PRO A 130 -10.92 -13.52 3.91
CA PRO A 130 -11.51 -13.70 5.22
C PRO A 130 -10.45 -13.57 6.32
N GLU A 131 -10.78 -12.89 7.42
CA GLU A 131 -9.82 -12.61 8.50
C GLU A 131 -9.26 -13.88 9.16
N ASN A 132 -10.06 -14.96 9.21
CA ASN A 132 -9.61 -16.27 9.68
C ASN A 132 -8.63 -16.97 8.71
N ARG A 133 -8.49 -16.47 7.48
CA ARG A 133 -7.55 -16.91 6.45
C ARG A 133 -6.50 -15.85 6.13
N ARG A 134 -6.29 -14.89 7.03
CA ARG A 134 -5.29 -13.82 6.94
C ARG A 134 -3.86 -14.31 6.62
N ARG A 135 -3.55 -15.58 6.91
CA ARG A 135 -2.24 -16.20 6.65
C ARG A 135 -2.16 -16.97 5.33
N ASP A 136 -3.29 -17.24 4.69
CA ASP A 136 -3.37 -18.00 3.43
C ASP A 136 -3.19 -17.06 2.23
N LEU A 137 -2.06 -16.35 2.18
CA LEU A 137 -1.81 -15.28 1.23
C LEU A 137 -1.06 -15.72 -0.03
N GLU A 138 -0.58 -16.97 -0.10
CA GLU A 138 0.12 -17.52 -1.27
C GLU A 138 -0.61 -17.27 -2.60
N PRO A 139 -1.95 -17.44 -2.71
CA PRO A 139 -2.65 -17.15 -3.97
C PRO A 139 -2.58 -15.68 -4.39
N LEU A 140 -2.50 -14.75 -3.43
CA LEU A 140 -2.28 -13.34 -3.73
C LEU A 140 -0.84 -13.12 -4.21
N TYR A 141 0.14 -13.76 -3.58
CA TYR A 141 1.55 -13.65 -3.95
C TYR A 141 1.82 -14.19 -5.35
N ASP A 142 1.25 -15.33 -5.72
CA ASP A 142 1.34 -15.87 -7.09
C ASP A 142 0.83 -14.89 -8.15
N ILE A 143 -0.27 -14.19 -7.84
CA ILE A 143 -0.84 -13.17 -8.73
C ILE A 143 0.12 -11.99 -8.84
N VAL A 144 0.63 -11.47 -7.72
CA VAL A 144 1.60 -10.37 -7.72
C VAL A 144 2.84 -10.74 -8.54
N PHE A 145 3.42 -11.93 -8.30
CA PHE A 145 4.58 -12.42 -9.03
C PHE A 145 4.32 -12.52 -10.54
N LYS A 146 3.15 -13.05 -10.92
CA LYS A 146 2.73 -13.10 -12.32
C LYS A 146 2.61 -11.71 -12.96
N HIS A 147 2.12 -10.72 -12.21
CA HIS A 147 2.05 -9.35 -12.70
C HIS A 147 3.44 -8.73 -12.88
N ILE A 148 4.36 -8.94 -11.94
CA ILE A 148 5.76 -8.45 -12.00
C ILE A 148 6.47 -9.05 -13.22
N THR A 149 6.45 -10.37 -13.34
CA THR A 149 7.07 -11.07 -14.48
C THR A 149 6.45 -10.66 -15.82
N HIS A 150 5.12 -10.52 -15.89
CA HIS A 150 4.46 -10.03 -17.10
C HIS A 150 4.89 -8.59 -17.45
N PHE A 151 5.05 -7.71 -16.45
CA PHE A 151 5.54 -6.35 -16.69
C PHE A 151 6.93 -6.37 -17.34
N PHE A 152 7.89 -7.09 -16.77
CA PHE A 152 9.24 -7.14 -17.32
C PHE A 152 9.32 -7.83 -18.69
N ASN A 153 8.53 -8.88 -18.92
CA ASN A 153 8.54 -9.61 -20.18
C ASN A 153 7.87 -8.87 -21.35
N TYR A 154 6.88 -8.02 -21.07
CA TYR A 154 6.01 -7.50 -22.15
C TYR A 154 5.74 -5.99 -22.11
N LYS A 155 5.89 -5.33 -20.96
CA LYS A 155 5.53 -3.91 -20.79
C LYS A 155 6.71 -2.99 -20.49
N TYR A 156 7.85 -3.53 -20.04
CA TYR A 156 8.99 -2.71 -19.61
C TYR A 156 9.52 -1.77 -20.69
N GLN A 157 9.73 -2.27 -21.91
CA GLN A 157 10.20 -1.43 -23.03
C GLN A 157 9.23 -0.29 -23.33
N ASP A 158 7.92 -0.58 -23.31
CA ASP A 158 6.87 0.42 -23.48
C ASP A 158 6.86 1.44 -22.34
N ALA A 159 7.07 1.00 -21.10
CA ALA A 159 7.11 1.86 -19.93
C ALA A 159 8.24 2.90 -20.02
N ILE A 160 9.43 2.49 -20.46
CA ILE A 160 10.57 3.39 -20.64
C ILE A 160 10.34 4.34 -21.83
N THR A 161 9.86 3.82 -22.96
CA THR A 161 9.83 4.59 -24.21
C THR A 161 8.63 5.53 -24.31
N LYS A 162 7.49 5.18 -23.69
CA LYS A 162 6.24 5.95 -23.77
C LYS A 162 5.98 6.78 -22.52
N GLY A 163 6.73 6.58 -21.44
CA GLY A 163 6.48 7.23 -20.16
C GLY A 163 5.07 6.92 -19.66
N LEU A 164 4.79 5.65 -19.35
CA LEU A 164 3.50 5.23 -18.80
C LEU A 164 3.28 5.92 -17.45
N ASN A 165 2.64 7.08 -17.48
CA ASN A 165 2.40 7.94 -16.32
C ASN A 165 1.07 7.62 -15.61
N ASP A 166 0.25 6.70 -16.14
CA ASP A 166 -1.02 6.32 -15.53
C ASP A 166 -0.73 5.32 -14.40
N PRO A 167 -1.09 5.59 -13.14
CA PRO A 167 -0.80 4.70 -12.02
C PRO A 167 -1.54 3.37 -12.20
N ASP A 168 -0.83 2.36 -12.71
CA ASP A 168 -1.26 0.97 -12.74
C ASP A 168 -0.71 0.24 -11.50
N PHE A 169 -0.92 -1.07 -11.40
CA PHE A 169 -0.33 -1.86 -10.32
C PHE A 169 1.19 -1.73 -10.26
N ILE A 170 1.87 -1.72 -11.41
CA ILE A 170 3.33 -1.66 -11.52
C ILE A 170 3.74 -0.45 -12.36
N MET A 171 4.67 0.33 -11.83
CA MET A 171 5.29 1.44 -12.56
C MET A 171 6.79 1.49 -12.27
N LEU A 172 7.55 2.13 -13.16
CA LEU A 172 8.94 2.46 -12.85
C LEU A 172 8.95 3.53 -11.75
N SER A 173 9.87 3.39 -10.81
CA SER A 173 9.98 4.37 -9.74
C SER A 173 10.31 5.75 -10.31
N PRO A 174 9.59 6.81 -9.89
CA PRO A 174 9.94 8.17 -10.28
C PRO A 174 11.39 8.47 -9.88
N THR A 175 12.22 8.81 -10.87
CA THR A 175 13.56 9.32 -10.60
C THR A 175 13.44 10.72 -10.03
N THR A 176 14.15 11.01 -8.94
CA THR A 176 14.45 12.41 -8.57
C THR A 176 15.13 13.04 -9.79
N ASN A 177 14.49 13.99 -10.46
CA ASN A 177 15.20 14.83 -11.41
C ASN A 177 16.24 15.62 -10.61
N THR A 178 17.48 15.13 -10.55
CA THR A 178 18.63 15.95 -10.22
C THR A 178 18.79 16.92 -11.40
N THR A 179 18.13 18.06 -11.33
CA THR A 179 18.54 19.23 -12.11
C THR A 179 19.99 19.52 -11.71
N ASN A 180 20.90 19.32 -12.68
CA ASN A 180 22.30 19.76 -12.63
C ASN A 180 22.40 21.26 -12.33
#